data_AF-A0A081QB21-F1
#
_entry.id   AF-A0A081QB21-F1
#
_cell.length_a   1.000
_cell.length_b   1.000
_cell.length_c   1.000
_cell.angle_alpha   90.00
_cell.angle_beta   90.00
_cell.angle_gamma   90.00
#
_symmetry.space_group_name_H-M   'P 1'
#
loop_
_entity.id
_entity.type
_entity.pdbx_description
1 polymer ?
#
loop_
_entity_poly.entity_id
_entity_poly.type
_entity_poly.pdbx_seq_one_letter_code
_entity_poly.pdbx_strand_id
1 'polypeptide(L)'
;MKTKIGKIGLASIFLLGLAVSHVAANETEASKTSQDTRTVSSSSEQNQSSNKTQTSEGVKTNASAHWDGDYYVKADGSKAKSEWIFDNYYKAWFYIKSDGRYAQNEWQGNYYLKSGGYMAKNEWVYDNAYKNWFYLKSDGSYANQEWHSVGGKWYYFKKWGYMAKSQWQGSYFLNAQGAMMQNEWLYDPAYSSYFYLKSDGSYANQEWQKVDGKWYYFKKWGYMAKDEWQGNYYLTESGAMATGELVMNDARYIFSDSGELKEKKDLNVGWVHRNGRRYFFNHREEQVGTDQVKKVIDVSEHNGRISDWKKVIDDNGVDGVIVRLGYSGVEDKELAYNIQELNRLGIPYGVYLYTYAENETDAENDANQTIELLKKYKMNLSYPIYYDVENWEYVNKTKRAPSDTGTWVKIINKYMTTMRQAGYQNVKVYSYRQLLQTRLNHPDILQHVNWVAAYTDALDWNNPHYSGEKGWQYTSSEYLKGIRGRVDVSVWY
;
A
#
# COMPACT_ATOMS: atom_id res chain seq x y z
N MET A 1 -25.86 -23.32 33.28
CA MET A 1 -25.13 -24.10 32.25
C MET A 1 -24.98 -23.27 30.98
N LYS A 2 -24.11 -23.68 30.04
CA LYS A 2 -23.82 -23.03 28.74
C LYS A 2 -23.23 -21.61 28.84
N THR A 3 -22.04 -21.45 29.42
CA THR A 3 -20.75 -21.20 28.70
C THR A 3 -20.75 -20.08 27.65
N LYS A 4 -19.93 -19.05 27.90
CA LYS A 4 -19.40 -18.12 26.89
C LYS A 4 -18.25 -18.79 26.12
N ILE A 5 -18.02 -18.37 24.87
CA ILE A 5 -16.75 -18.60 24.15
C ILE A 5 -16.22 -17.23 23.73
N GLY A 6 -15.07 -16.83 24.26
CA GLY A 6 -14.34 -15.64 23.82
C GLY A 6 -13.33 -15.98 22.73
N LYS A 7 -13.20 -15.13 21.71
CA LYS A 7 -12.09 -15.23 20.75
C LYS A 7 -10.85 -14.56 21.36
N ILE A 8 -9.81 -15.35 21.59
CA ILE A 8 -8.49 -14.87 22.03
C ILE A 8 -7.75 -14.37 20.79
N GLY A 9 -7.22 -13.15 20.83
CA GLY A 9 -6.31 -12.63 19.81
C GLY A 9 -4.89 -13.17 20.01
N LEU A 10 -4.21 -13.56 18.93
CA LEU A 10 -2.80 -13.93 19.01
C LEU A 10 -1.93 -12.68 19.10
N ALA A 11 -1.36 -12.44 20.28
CA ALA A 11 -0.24 -11.53 20.45
C ALA A 11 1.08 -12.31 20.23
N SER A 12 1.74 -12.08 19.09
CA SER A 12 3.03 -12.71 18.77
C SER A 12 4.17 -12.03 19.53
N ILE A 13 4.50 -12.55 20.72
CA ILE A 13 5.65 -12.13 21.51
C ILE A 13 6.91 -12.76 20.92
N PHE A 14 7.78 -11.95 20.31
CA PHE A 14 9.14 -12.38 19.96
C PHE A 14 10.06 -12.22 21.18
N LEU A 15 10.57 -13.33 21.71
CA LEU A 15 11.68 -13.30 22.66
C LEU A 15 12.98 -12.93 21.92
N LEU A 16 13.70 -11.94 22.44
CA LEU A 16 15.12 -11.78 22.17
C LEU A 16 15.91 -12.84 22.95
N GLY A 17 16.92 -13.44 22.31
CA GLY A 17 17.93 -14.21 23.04
C GLY A 17 18.61 -15.30 22.22
N LEU A 18 19.75 -14.95 21.60
CA LEU A 18 20.95 -15.79 21.58
C LEU A 18 22.15 -14.94 21.16
N ALA A 19 23.29 -15.15 21.80
CA ALA A 19 24.50 -14.35 21.57
C ALA A 19 25.30 -14.88 20.38
N VAL A 20 25.91 -13.97 19.62
CA VAL A 20 26.90 -14.31 18.59
C VAL A 20 28.28 -14.36 19.23
N SER A 21 28.87 -15.55 19.36
CA SER A 21 30.30 -15.72 19.62
C SER A 21 31.06 -15.75 18.30
N HIS A 22 32.17 -15.02 18.22
CA HIS A 22 33.07 -15.08 17.07
C HIS A 22 33.90 -16.37 17.10
N VAL A 23 34.13 -16.95 15.93
CA VAL A 23 35.27 -17.85 15.67
C VAL A 23 35.97 -17.31 14.43
N ALA A 24 37.28 -17.08 14.52
CA ALA A 24 38.07 -16.55 13.42
C ALA A 24 38.32 -17.62 12.35
N ALA A 25 38.49 -17.19 11.10
CA ALA A 25 39.11 -18.03 10.08
C ALA A 25 40.59 -18.26 10.42
N ASN A 26 41.11 -19.42 10.06
CA ASN A 26 42.54 -19.63 9.93
C ASN A 26 42.81 -20.53 8.72
N GLU A 27 43.76 -20.13 7.88
CA GLU A 27 44.17 -20.87 6.69
C GLU A 27 45.25 -21.90 7.05
N THR A 28 45.29 -23.05 6.36
CA THR A 28 46.57 -23.73 6.12
C THR A 28 46.50 -24.70 4.94
N GLU A 29 47.21 -24.31 3.88
CA GLU A 29 48.00 -25.12 2.93
C GLU A 29 47.53 -26.52 2.46
N ALA A 30 47.56 -26.70 1.13
CA ALA A 30 47.48 -28.01 0.48
C ALA A 30 48.87 -28.63 0.29
N SER A 31 48.98 -29.95 0.41
CA SER A 31 50.15 -30.72 -0.04
C SER A 31 49.72 -31.80 -1.03
N LYS A 32 50.54 -32.05 -2.05
CA LYS A 32 50.33 -33.05 -3.10
C LYS A 32 51.28 -34.23 -2.89
N THR A 33 50.75 -35.45 -2.98
CA THR A 33 51.54 -36.58 -3.49
C THR A 33 50.63 -37.55 -4.25
N SER A 34 51.01 -37.84 -5.48
CA SER A 34 50.43 -38.92 -6.30
C SER A 34 51.40 -40.08 -6.33
N GLN A 35 50.91 -41.32 -6.35
CA GLN A 35 51.66 -42.40 -7.00
C GLN A 35 50.75 -43.51 -7.53
N ASP A 36 51.08 -43.93 -8.76
CA ASP A 36 50.57 -45.09 -9.49
C ASP A 36 50.78 -46.41 -8.75
N THR A 37 50.01 -47.46 -9.11
CA THR A 37 50.53 -48.55 -9.98
C THR A 37 49.53 -49.71 -10.20
N ARG A 38 49.03 -49.81 -11.45
CA ARG A 38 48.68 -51.01 -12.26
C ARG A 38 47.75 -52.14 -11.74
N THR A 39 46.86 -52.53 -12.66
CA THR A 39 46.07 -53.77 -12.75
C THR A 39 46.82 -54.94 -13.40
N VAL A 40 46.59 -56.17 -12.90
CA VAL A 40 46.55 -57.50 -13.58
C VAL A 40 45.64 -58.38 -12.68
N SER A 41 44.47 -58.94 -13.02
CA SER A 41 43.97 -59.78 -14.14
C SER A 41 44.07 -61.30 -13.90
N SER A 42 43.03 -62.05 -14.32
CA SER A 42 42.89 -63.54 -14.33
C SER A 42 42.91 -64.30 -12.99
N SER A 43 42.21 -65.44 -12.80
CA SER A 43 41.22 -66.14 -13.65
C SER A 43 40.31 -67.10 -12.84
N SER A 44 39.33 -67.67 -13.54
CA SER A 44 38.31 -68.67 -13.15
C SER A 44 38.87 -70.04 -12.69
N GLU A 45 38.11 -71.08 -12.26
CA GLU A 45 36.70 -71.46 -12.55
C GLU A 45 36.17 -72.63 -11.66
N GLN A 46 34.91 -73.08 -11.93
CA GLN A 46 34.38 -74.47 -11.81
C GLN A 46 33.92 -75.03 -10.43
N ASN A 47 32.86 -75.86 -10.31
CA ASN A 47 31.73 -76.20 -11.21
C ASN A 47 30.56 -76.91 -10.48
N GLN A 48 29.50 -77.29 -11.22
CA GLN A 48 28.36 -78.21 -10.89
C GLN A 48 27.27 -77.63 -9.96
N SER A 49 25.96 -77.84 -10.17
CA SER A 49 25.13 -78.38 -11.29
C SER A 49 23.63 -78.00 -11.02
N SER A 50 22.56 -78.21 -11.81
CA SER A 50 22.23 -79.02 -13.00
C SER A 50 21.10 -78.36 -13.85
N ASN A 51 20.83 -78.90 -15.04
CA ASN A 51 19.82 -78.42 -16.00
C ASN A 51 18.35 -78.53 -15.57
N LYS A 52 17.52 -77.60 -16.07
CA LYS A 52 16.42 -77.99 -16.98
C LYS A 52 16.13 -76.91 -18.04
N THR A 53 15.81 -77.36 -19.25
CA THR A 53 15.86 -76.56 -20.48
C THR A 53 14.54 -75.89 -20.82
N GLN A 54 14.58 -74.64 -21.30
CA GLN A 54 13.73 -74.24 -22.42
C GLN A 54 14.42 -73.16 -23.27
N THR A 55 14.41 -73.36 -24.58
CA THR A 55 14.99 -72.47 -25.59
C THR A 55 13.97 -71.46 -26.08
N SER A 56 14.34 -70.18 -26.14
CA SER A 56 13.73 -69.20 -27.03
C SER A 56 14.84 -68.49 -27.81
N GLU A 57 14.61 -68.27 -29.10
CA GLU A 57 15.64 -67.83 -30.02
C GLU A 57 15.93 -66.33 -29.86
N GLY A 58 17.23 -65.98 -29.86
CA GLY A 58 17.67 -64.59 -29.76
C GLY A 58 17.41 -63.83 -31.06
N VAL A 59 16.18 -63.33 -31.25
CA VAL A 59 15.84 -62.44 -32.37
C VAL A 59 16.60 -61.13 -32.20
N LYS A 60 17.71 -60.98 -32.94
CA LYS A 60 18.39 -59.69 -33.13
C LYS A 60 17.50 -58.78 -33.99
N THR A 61 16.56 -58.09 -33.36
CA THR A 61 15.83 -57.00 -34.00
C THR A 61 16.78 -55.82 -34.22
N ASN A 62 16.83 -55.29 -35.44
CA ASN A 62 17.47 -54.00 -35.72
C ASN A 62 16.54 -52.84 -35.29
N ALA A 63 16.10 -52.86 -34.02
CA ALA A 63 15.18 -51.89 -33.47
C ALA A 63 15.95 -50.64 -33.01
N SER A 64 15.96 -49.59 -33.84
CA SER A 64 16.35 -48.26 -33.38
C SER A 64 15.40 -47.77 -32.29
N ALA A 65 15.92 -47.09 -31.27
CA ALA A 65 15.08 -46.54 -30.20
C ALA A 65 14.05 -45.54 -30.77
N HIS A 66 12.79 -45.65 -30.35
CA HIS A 66 11.68 -44.91 -30.94
C HIS A 66 10.48 -44.77 -29.99
N TRP A 67 9.55 -43.88 -30.35
CA TRP A 67 8.27 -43.70 -29.67
C TRP A 67 7.20 -44.63 -30.26
N ASP A 68 6.49 -45.33 -29.38
CA ASP A 68 5.35 -46.20 -29.67
C ASP A 68 4.13 -45.63 -28.92
N GLY A 69 3.52 -44.58 -29.48
CA GLY A 69 2.49 -43.79 -28.81
C GLY A 69 3.01 -43.14 -27.52
N ASP A 70 2.38 -43.45 -26.39
CA ASP A 70 2.80 -42.99 -25.06
C ASP A 70 4.09 -43.66 -24.55
N TYR A 71 4.53 -44.77 -25.18
CA TYR A 71 5.64 -45.61 -24.71
C TYR A 71 6.94 -45.29 -25.45
N TYR A 72 8.09 -45.50 -24.77
CA TYR A 72 9.41 -45.45 -25.40
C TYR A 72 10.03 -46.84 -25.52
N VAL A 73 10.45 -47.21 -26.72
CA VAL A 73 11.19 -48.45 -27.02
C VAL A 73 12.68 -48.11 -27.08
N LYS A 74 13.51 -48.79 -26.28
CA LYS A 74 14.95 -48.61 -26.20
C LYS A 74 15.67 -49.39 -27.30
N ALA A 75 16.97 -49.12 -27.49
CA ALA A 75 17.78 -49.74 -28.54
C ALA A 75 18.06 -51.25 -28.36
N ASP A 76 17.66 -51.82 -27.23
CA ASP A 76 17.64 -53.26 -26.94
C ASP A 76 16.26 -53.91 -27.25
N GLY A 77 15.31 -53.13 -27.77
CA GLY A 77 13.92 -53.55 -28.01
C GLY A 77 13.02 -53.56 -26.77
N SER A 78 13.54 -53.26 -25.57
CA SER A 78 12.74 -53.21 -24.35
C SER A 78 11.94 -51.90 -24.24
N LYS A 79 10.77 -51.94 -23.60
CA LYS A 79 10.04 -50.71 -23.25
C LYS A 79 10.60 -50.10 -21.97
N ALA A 80 10.91 -48.81 -22.00
CA ALA A 80 11.40 -48.07 -20.86
C ALA A 80 10.36 -48.01 -19.73
N LYS A 81 10.81 -48.04 -18.46
CA LYS A 81 9.94 -47.93 -17.27
C LYS A 81 10.68 -47.31 -16.08
N SER A 82 10.02 -46.37 -15.39
CA SER A 82 10.55 -45.67 -14.21
C SER A 82 11.95 -45.08 -14.40
N GLU A 83 12.25 -44.63 -15.62
CA GLU A 83 13.59 -44.19 -16.03
C GLU A 83 13.54 -42.90 -16.87
N TRP A 84 14.63 -42.13 -16.82
CA TRP A 84 14.84 -40.96 -17.66
C TRP A 84 15.48 -41.36 -18.98
N ILE A 85 14.90 -40.91 -20.10
CA ILE A 85 15.47 -41.08 -21.44
C ILE A 85 15.81 -39.71 -22.04
N PHE A 86 16.91 -39.65 -22.80
CA PHE A 86 17.27 -38.49 -23.60
C PHE A 86 17.04 -38.80 -25.07
N ASP A 87 16.09 -38.10 -25.69
CA ASP A 87 15.79 -38.29 -27.09
C ASP A 87 16.73 -37.47 -27.98
N ASN A 88 17.45 -38.16 -28.87
CA ASN A 88 18.44 -37.55 -29.75
C ASN A 88 17.87 -36.84 -30.98
N TYR A 89 16.59 -37.00 -31.30
CA TYR A 89 15.89 -36.23 -32.32
C TYR A 89 15.34 -34.92 -31.71
N TYR A 90 14.61 -35.02 -30.59
CA TYR A 90 14.05 -33.85 -29.89
C TYR A 90 15.08 -33.04 -29.07
N LYS A 91 16.27 -33.60 -28.82
CA LYS A 91 17.32 -33.02 -27.94
C LYS A 91 16.82 -32.71 -26.52
N ALA A 92 15.87 -33.50 -26.03
CA ALA A 92 15.15 -33.27 -24.80
C ALA A 92 15.16 -34.51 -23.89
N TRP A 93 15.05 -34.28 -22.59
CA TRP A 93 14.81 -35.32 -21.60
C TRP A 93 13.32 -35.58 -21.44
N PHE A 94 12.96 -36.84 -21.22
CA PHE A 94 11.62 -37.31 -20.91
C PHE A 94 11.72 -38.31 -19.74
N TYR A 95 10.74 -38.30 -18.85
CA TYR A 95 10.63 -39.33 -17.81
C TYR A 95 9.54 -40.33 -18.18
N ILE A 96 9.88 -41.63 -18.14
CA ILE A 96 8.96 -42.72 -18.41
C ILE A 96 8.49 -43.31 -17.07
N LYS A 97 7.18 -43.36 -16.85
CA LYS A 97 6.55 -43.79 -15.60
C LYS A 97 6.53 -45.32 -15.45
N SER A 98 6.04 -45.82 -14.33
CA SER A 98 6.02 -47.26 -14.00
C SER A 98 5.06 -48.09 -14.87
N ASP A 99 4.02 -47.46 -15.41
CA ASP A 99 3.14 -48.05 -16.44
C ASP A 99 3.85 -48.16 -17.81
N GLY A 100 4.93 -47.42 -18.03
CA GLY A 100 5.69 -47.32 -19.27
C GLY A 100 5.33 -46.12 -20.14
N ARG A 101 4.45 -45.22 -19.69
CA ARG A 101 4.07 -44.00 -20.43
C ARG A 101 4.95 -42.82 -20.04
N TYR A 102 5.18 -41.88 -20.96
CA TYR A 102 5.87 -40.64 -20.59
C TYR A 102 5.03 -39.77 -19.63
N ALA A 103 5.71 -39.07 -18.72
CA ALA A 103 5.12 -38.07 -17.85
C ALA A 103 4.93 -36.75 -18.60
N GLN A 104 3.79 -36.05 -18.43
CA GLN A 104 3.52 -34.75 -19.05
C GLN A 104 2.52 -33.89 -18.27
N ASN A 105 2.74 -32.58 -18.29
CA ASN A 105 2.03 -31.59 -17.47
C ASN A 105 2.06 -31.93 -15.96
N GLU A 106 3.15 -32.55 -15.51
CA GLU A 106 3.32 -33.08 -14.15
C GLU A 106 4.77 -32.98 -13.67
N TRP A 107 4.98 -33.03 -12.36
CA TRP A 107 6.29 -32.99 -11.72
C TRP A 107 6.84 -34.41 -11.50
N GLN A 108 8.11 -34.60 -11.83
CA GLN A 108 8.90 -35.76 -11.41
C GLN A 108 10.06 -35.29 -10.52
N GLY A 109 9.85 -35.34 -9.20
CA GLY A 109 10.85 -34.87 -8.22
C GLY A 109 11.17 -33.40 -8.38
N ASN A 110 12.40 -33.08 -8.83
CA ASN A 110 12.86 -31.70 -9.03
C ASN A 110 12.57 -31.14 -10.44
N TYR A 111 11.98 -31.95 -11.33
CA TYR A 111 11.84 -31.65 -12.76
C TYR A 111 10.36 -31.53 -13.15
N TYR A 112 10.03 -30.59 -14.05
CA TYR A 112 8.69 -30.49 -14.64
C TYR A 112 8.69 -31.01 -16.07
N LEU A 113 7.74 -31.89 -16.40
CA LEU A 113 7.52 -32.36 -17.77
C LEU A 113 6.38 -31.55 -18.38
N LYS A 114 6.63 -30.88 -19.50
CA LYS A 114 5.64 -30.06 -20.22
C LYS A 114 4.66 -30.92 -21.00
N SER A 115 3.68 -30.28 -21.64
CA SER A 115 2.80 -30.96 -22.62
C SER A 115 3.63 -31.64 -23.71
N GLY A 116 3.31 -32.88 -24.06
CA GLY A 116 4.12 -33.72 -24.93
C GLY A 116 5.39 -34.30 -24.30
N GLY A 117 5.59 -34.14 -22.98
CA GLY A 117 6.58 -34.86 -22.18
C GLY A 117 7.98 -34.25 -22.08
N TYR A 118 8.25 -33.17 -22.82
CA TYR A 118 9.54 -32.48 -22.80
C TYR A 118 9.85 -31.90 -21.41
N MET A 119 10.96 -32.30 -20.79
CA MET A 119 11.45 -31.69 -19.57
C MET A 119 11.72 -30.18 -19.77
N ALA A 120 11.22 -29.35 -18.86
CA ALA A 120 11.46 -27.91 -18.87
C ALA A 120 12.90 -27.56 -18.43
N LYS A 121 13.52 -26.56 -19.08
CA LYS A 121 14.91 -26.14 -18.83
C LYS A 121 15.17 -24.71 -19.29
N ASN A 122 15.87 -23.93 -18.46
CA ASN A 122 16.10 -22.48 -18.62
C ASN A 122 14.82 -21.64 -18.81
N GLU A 123 13.67 -22.11 -18.32
CA GLU A 123 12.36 -21.54 -18.65
C GLU A 123 11.41 -21.43 -17.44
N TRP A 124 10.43 -20.55 -17.59
CA TRP A 124 9.34 -20.35 -16.64
C TRP A 124 8.21 -21.36 -16.87
N VAL A 125 7.71 -21.95 -15.80
CA VAL A 125 6.48 -22.76 -15.79
C VAL A 125 5.49 -22.14 -14.80
N TYR A 126 4.26 -21.93 -15.25
CA TYR A 126 3.13 -21.65 -14.36
C TYR A 126 2.34 -22.94 -14.13
N ASP A 127 2.25 -23.37 -12.88
CA ASP A 127 1.49 -24.55 -12.50
C ASP A 127 0.10 -24.13 -12.00
N ASN A 128 -0.96 -24.69 -12.60
CA ASN A 128 -2.35 -24.37 -12.26
C ASN A 128 -2.84 -25.01 -10.95
N ALA A 129 -2.26 -26.14 -10.53
CA ALA A 129 -2.59 -26.76 -9.25
C ALA A 129 -1.97 -25.97 -8.09
N TYR A 130 -0.72 -25.52 -8.26
CA TYR A 130 -0.01 -24.68 -7.28
C TYR A 130 -0.32 -23.18 -7.39
N LYS A 131 -0.93 -22.73 -8.50
CA LYS A 131 -1.28 -21.33 -8.81
C LYS A 131 -0.09 -20.37 -8.69
N ASN A 132 1.09 -20.83 -9.06
CA ASN A 132 2.31 -20.04 -8.97
C ASN A 132 3.31 -20.33 -10.10
N TRP A 133 4.25 -19.42 -10.25
CA TRP A 133 5.39 -19.55 -11.15
C TRP A 133 6.55 -20.30 -10.47
N PHE A 134 7.24 -21.07 -11.28
CA PHE A 134 8.46 -21.81 -11.00
C PHE A 134 9.44 -21.55 -12.16
N TYR A 135 10.75 -21.59 -11.88
CA TYR A 135 11.77 -21.49 -12.92
C TYR A 135 12.63 -22.75 -12.91
N LEU A 136 12.78 -23.39 -14.07
CA LEU A 136 13.60 -24.59 -14.23
C LEU A 136 14.97 -24.16 -14.77
N LYS A 137 16.02 -24.54 -14.04
CA LYS A 137 17.41 -24.10 -14.27
C LYS A 137 18.05 -24.84 -15.45
N SER A 138 19.35 -24.64 -15.66
CA SER A 138 20.11 -25.21 -16.78
C SER A 138 20.33 -26.72 -16.70
N ASP A 139 20.09 -27.35 -15.56
CA ASP A 139 20.01 -28.79 -15.34
C ASP A 139 18.58 -29.35 -15.43
N GLY A 140 17.56 -28.47 -15.56
CA GLY A 140 16.14 -28.82 -15.51
C GLY A 140 15.53 -28.85 -14.10
N SER A 141 16.32 -28.64 -13.04
CA SER A 141 15.80 -28.61 -11.66
C SER A 141 15.10 -27.28 -11.36
N TYR A 142 14.05 -27.29 -10.54
CA TYR A 142 13.42 -26.04 -10.10
C TYR A 142 14.34 -25.24 -9.16
N ALA A 143 14.38 -23.92 -9.34
CA ALA A 143 15.06 -23.01 -8.42
C ALA A 143 14.37 -23.05 -7.04
N ASN A 144 15.11 -23.23 -5.94
CA ASN A 144 14.58 -23.50 -4.61
C ASN A 144 15.40 -22.84 -3.49
N GLN A 145 14.76 -21.99 -2.69
CA GLN A 145 15.40 -21.22 -1.61
C GLN A 145 16.59 -20.36 -2.07
N GLU A 146 16.61 -19.98 -3.35
CA GLU A 146 17.71 -19.30 -4.04
C GLU A 146 17.23 -18.07 -4.82
N TRP A 147 18.17 -17.15 -5.06
CA TRP A 147 17.99 -16.06 -6.03
C TRP A 147 18.39 -16.52 -7.42
N HIS A 148 17.63 -16.12 -8.44
CA HIS A 148 17.97 -16.37 -9.84
C HIS A 148 17.75 -15.12 -10.69
N SER A 149 18.65 -14.87 -11.65
CA SER A 149 18.52 -13.77 -12.60
C SER A 149 17.95 -14.28 -13.92
N VAL A 150 16.84 -13.71 -14.38
CA VAL A 150 16.19 -14.07 -15.65
C VAL A 150 15.89 -12.79 -16.42
N GLY A 151 16.37 -12.68 -17.66
CA GLY A 151 16.16 -11.50 -18.51
C GLY A 151 16.71 -10.19 -17.91
N GLY A 152 17.76 -10.28 -17.08
CA GLY A 152 18.35 -9.13 -16.38
C GLY A 152 17.62 -8.70 -15.10
N LYS A 153 16.55 -9.41 -14.69
CA LYS A 153 15.82 -9.14 -13.45
C LYS A 153 16.06 -10.25 -12.42
N TRP A 154 16.18 -9.88 -11.16
CA TRP A 154 16.32 -10.84 -10.06
C TRP A 154 14.96 -11.31 -9.54
N TYR A 155 14.87 -12.61 -9.26
CA TYR A 155 13.71 -13.30 -8.71
C TYR A 155 14.17 -14.16 -7.53
N TYR A 156 13.33 -14.28 -6.49
CA TYR A 156 13.58 -15.19 -5.38
C TYR A 156 12.57 -16.34 -5.36
N PHE A 157 13.08 -17.57 -5.20
CA PHE A 157 12.27 -18.78 -5.12
C PHE A 157 12.30 -19.29 -3.69
N LYS A 158 11.11 -19.46 -3.10
CA LYS A 158 10.95 -19.94 -1.71
C LYS A 158 11.18 -21.46 -1.64
N LYS A 159 11.01 -22.03 -0.45
CA LYS A 159 10.99 -23.49 -0.26
C LYS A 159 9.92 -24.13 -1.15
N TRP A 160 10.25 -25.25 -1.78
CA TRP A 160 9.46 -25.92 -2.82
C TRP A 160 9.33 -25.12 -4.12
N GLY A 161 10.22 -24.18 -4.39
CA GLY A 161 10.31 -23.47 -5.68
C GLY A 161 9.22 -22.45 -5.99
N TYR A 162 8.30 -22.18 -5.06
CA TYR A 162 7.31 -21.12 -5.20
C TYR A 162 7.98 -19.74 -5.36
N MET A 163 7.84 -19.11 -6.53
CA MET A 163 8.29 -17.72 -6.73
C MET A 163 7.68 -16.78 -5.67
N ALA A 164 8.51 -15.89 -5.10
CA ALA A 164 8.07 -14.79 -4.25
C ALA A 164 7.51 -13.63 -5.11
N LYS A 165 6.40 -13.02 -4.68
CA LYS A 165 5.76 -11.87 -5.33
C LYS A 165 4.94 -11.08 -4.31
N SER A 166 4.89 -9.76 -4.49
CA SER A 166 4.28 -8.80 -3.54
C SER A 166 4.72 -9.02 -2.09
N GLN A 167 6.02 -9.25 -1.85
CA GLN A 167 6.56 -9.52 -0.51
C GLN A 167 8.04 -9.18 -0.37
N TRP A 168 8.47 -8.97 0.87
CA TRP A 168 9.89 -8.94 1.25
C TRP A 168 10.57 -10.31 1.17
N GLN A 169 11.88 -10.27 0.96
CA GLN A 169 12.85 -11.33 1.20
C GLN A 169 14.14 -10.68 1.74
N GLY A 170 14.34 -10.71 3.06
CA GLY A 170 15.41 -9.94 3.69
C GLY A 170 15.24 -8.44 3.43
N SER A 171 16.27 -7.78 2.93
CA SER A 171 16.25 -6.33 2.61
C SER A 171 15.66 -5.99 1.24
N TYR A 172 15.18 -6.98 0.47
CA TYR A 172 14.71 -6.82 -0.90
C TYR A 172 13.20 -7.01 -0.99
N PHE A 173 12.50 -6.28 -1.86
CA PHE A 173 11.08 -6.49 -2.15
C PHE A 173 10.87 -7.04 -3.56
N LEU A 174 10.04 -8.08 -3.68
CA LEU A 174 9.61 -8.66 -4.96
C LEU A 174 8.24 -8.09 -5.32
N ASN A 175 8.12 -7.47 -6.48
CA ASN A 175 6.87 -6.86 -6.97
C ASN A 175 5.79 -7.91 -7.34
N ALA A 176 4.65 -7.46 -7.87
CA ALA A 176 3.52 -8.33 -8.22
C ALA A 176 3.86 -9.38 -9.31
N GLN A 177 4.87 -9.12 -10.14
CA GLN A 177 5.41 -10.04 -11.16
C GLN A 177 6.58 -10.89 -10.62
N GLY A 178 6.94 -10.74 -9.34
CA GLY A 178 8.01 -11.47 -8.66
C GLY A 178 9.43 -10.96 -8.90
N ALA A 179 9.59 -9.88 -9.68
CA ALA A 179 10.88 -9.26 -9.90
C ALA A 179 11.25 -8.34 -8.73
N MET A 180 12.53 -8.30 -8.39
CA MET A 180 13.10 -7.38 -7.42
C MET A 180 12.91 -5.92 -7.85
N MET A 181 12.42 -5.06 -6.97
CA MET A 181 12.29 -3.61 -7.20
C MET A 181 13.65 -2.93 -7.07
N GLN A 182 13.94 -1.95 -7.93
CA GLN A 182 15.24 -1.23 -7.96
C GLN A 182 15.08 0.24 -8.36
N ASN A 183 15.56 1.15 -7.51
CA ASN A 183 15.34 2.61 -7.60
C ASN A 183 13.87 3.05 -7.47
N GLU A 184 13.05 2.25 -6.76
CA GLU A 184 11.60 2.39 -6.70
C GLU A 184 11.09 2.68 -5.27
N TRP A 185 10.04 3.49 -5.18
CA TRP A 185 9.28 3.69 -3.95
C TRP A 185 8.32 2.52 -3.67
N LEU A 186 8.22 2.12 -2.41
CA LEU A 186 7.27 1.15 -1.90
C LEU A 186 6.53 1.74 -0.70
N TYR A 187 5.21 1.76 -0.74
CA TYR A 187 4.39 1.87 0.47
C TYR A 187 3.97 0.46 0.90
N ASP A 188 4.28 0.06 2.13
CA ASP A 188 3.86 -1.23 2.68
C ASP A 188 2.84 -1.05 3.82
N PRO A 189 1.56 -1.41 3.60
CA PRO A 189 0.52 -1.35 4.62
C PRO A 189 0.80 -2.21 5.86
N ALA A 190 1.68 -3.22 5.80
CA ALA A 190 2.05 -4.02 6.97
C ALA A 190 2.93 -3.23 7.97
N TYR A 191 3.61 -2.18 7.50
CA TYR A 191 4.45 -1.28 8.29
C TYR A 191 3.90 0.16 8.35
N SER A 192 2.81 0.45 7.63
CA SER A 192 2.19 1.78 7.48
C SER A 192 3.19 2.88 7.12
N SER A 193 4.14 2.57 6.23
CA SER A 193 5.24 3.49 5.90
C SER A 193 5.75 3.34 4.47
N TYR A 194 6.53 4.34 4.05
CA TYR A 194 7.26 4.35 2.79
C TYR A 194 8.69 3.85 2.99
N PHE A 195 9.16 3.11 2.00
CA PHE A 195 10.51 2.59 1.84
C PHE A 195 10.99 2.94 0.43
N TYR A 196 12.30 3.06 0.23
CA TYR A 196 12.90 3.21 -1.10
C TYR A 196 13.88 2.07 -1.34
N LEU A 197 13.66 1.30 -2.40
CA LEU A 197 14.56 0.22 -2.82
C LEU A 197 15.62 0.84 -3.73
N LYS A 198 16.89 0.72 -3.34
CA LYS A 198 18.05 1.35 -4.02
C LYS A 198 18.41 0.65 -5.33
N SER A 199 19.47 1.11 -5.98
CA SER A 199 19.99 0.51 -7.22
C SER A 199 20.43 -0.95 -7.07
N ASP A 200 20.88 -1.36 -5.88
CA ASP A 200 21.19 -2.75 -5.53
C ASP A 200 19.94 -3.59 -5.14
N GLY A 201 18.76 -2.97 -5.08
CA GLY A 201 17.48 -3.56 -4.67
C GLY A 201 17.26 -3.64 -3.16
N SER A 202 18.24 -3.26 -2.34
CA SER A 202 18.08 -3.19 -0.88
C SER A 202 17.33 -1.94 -0.45
N TYR A 203 16.52 -2.02 0.61
CA TYR A 203 15.90 -0.82 1.18
C TYR A 203 16.97 0.14 1.74
N ALA A 204 16.78 1.45 1.52
CA ALA A 204 17.60 2.49 2.13
C ALA A 204 17.44 2.49 3.66
N ASN A 205 18.53 2.51 4.43
CA ASN A 205 18.52 2.35 5.89
C ASN A 205 19.57 3.23 6.59
N GLN A 206 19.12 4.09 7.50
CA GLN A 206 19.95 5.04 8.27
C GLN A 206 20.76 6.01 7.40
N GLU A 207 20.27 6.28 6.18
CA GLU A 207 20.98 6.98 5.11
C GLU A 207 20.10 8.03 4.42
N TRP A 208 20.75 9.01 3.77
CA TRP A 208 20.10 9.96 2.87
C TRP A 208 20.07 9.40 1.45
N GLN A 209 18.96 9.60 0.74
CA GLN A 209 18.81 9.29 -0.68
C GLN A 209 18.23 10.48 -1.43
N LYS A 210 18.71 10.70 -2.67
CA LYS A 210 18.22 11.78 -3.54
C LYS A 210 17.37 11.17 -4.65
N VAL A 211 16.06 11.40 -4.61
CA VAL A 211 15.08 10.82 -5.54
C VAL A 211 14.34 11.98 -6.23
N ASP A 212 14.27 11.95 -7.56
CA ASP A 212 13.62 12.97 -8.41
C ASP A 212 14.01 14.42 -8.04
N GLY A 213 15.31 14.60 -7.74
CA GLY A 213 15.90 15.90 -7.36
C GLY A 213 15.75 16.29 -5.89
N LYS A 214 14.87 15.63 -5.12
CA LYS A 214 14.62 15.91 -3.69
C LYS A 214 15.41 14.97 -2.78
N TRP A 215 15.76 15.44 -1.59
CA TRP A 215 16.41 14.61 -0.56
C TRP A 215 15.39 14.01 0.40
N TYR A 216 15.63 12.76 0.79
CA TYR A 216 14.83 11.98 1.74
C TYR A 216 15.77 11.29 2.73
N TYR A 217 15.40 11.19 4.01
CA TYR A 217 16.13 10.40 4.99
C TYR A 217 15.37 9.12 5.34
N PHE A 218 16.09 8.01 5.43
CA PHE A 218 15.54 6.72 5.83
C PHE A 218 16.11 6.31 7.18
N LYS A 219 15.24 6.02 8.13
CA LYS A 219 15.60 5.69 9.51
C LYS A 219 16.05 4.23 9.61
N LYS A 220 16.32 3.77 10.84
CA LYS A 220 16.60 2.35 11.10
C LYS A 220 15.42 1.49 10.69
N TRP A 221 15.70 0.36 10.04
CA TRP A 221 14.74 -0.53 9.36
C TRP A 221 14.05 0.08 8.13
N GLY A 222 14.57 1.19 7.60
CA GLY A 222 14.16 1.75 6.30
C GLY A 222 12.84 2.52 6.27
N TYR A 223 12.24 2.82 7.42
CA TYR A 223 11.13 3.76 7.51
C TYR A 223 11.56 5.15 7.01
N MET A 224 10.92 5.67 5.97
CA MET A 224 11.09 7.06 5.54
C MET A 224 10.79 8.02 6.71
N ALA A 225 11.66 9.00 6.93
CA ALA A 225 11.43 10.07 7.89
C ALA A 225 10.46 11.10 7.32
N LYS A 226 9.52 11.58 8.13
CA LYS A 226 8.60 12.67 7.80
C LYS A 226 8.04 13.35 9.05
N ASP A 227 7.68 14.63 8.91
CA ASP A 227 7.23 15.49 10.01
C ASP A 227 8.20 15.50 11.21
N GLU A 228 9.51 15.39 10.94
CA GLU A 228 10.55 15.21 11.96
C GLU A 228 11.92 15.76 11.55
N TRP A 229 12.77 15.97 12.55
CA TRP A 229 14.14 16.45 12.39
C TRP A 229 15.15 15.30 12.26
N GLN A 230 16.10 15.45 11.33
CA GLN A 230 17.31 14.64 11.25
C GLN A 230 18.54 15.55 11.34
N GLY A 231 19.02 15.78 12.57
CA GLY A 231 20.08 16.77 12.82
C GLY A 231 19.61 18.18 12.47
N ASN A 232 20.36 18.87 11.60
CA ASN A 232 20.04 20.25 11.18
C ASN A 232 19.00 20.32 10.04
N TYR A 233 18.51 19.18 9.55
CA TYR A 233 17.59 19.07 8.42
C TYR A 233 16.19 18.69 8.92
N TYR A 234 15.13 19.25 8.33
CA TYR A 234 13.75 18.85 8.60
C TYR A 234 13.15 18.10 7.40
N LEU A 235 12.43 17.02 7.67
CA LEU A 235 11.68 16.26 6.66
C LEU A 235 10.20 16.63 6.76
N THR A 236 9.64 17.17 5.67
CA THR A 236 8.22 17.55 5.57
C THR A 236 7.28 16.33 5.61
N GLU A 237 5.95 16.53 5.67
CA GLU A 237 4.96 15.45 5.59
C GLU A 237 5.13 14.56 4.34
N SER A 238 5.65 15.12 3.25
CA SER A 238 5.97 14.39 2.02
C SER A 238 7.22 13.48 2.11
N GLY A 239 7.92 13.52 3.25
CA GLY A 239 9.24 12.92 3.46
C GLY A 239 10.40 13.70 2.84
N ALA A 240 10.11 14.66 1.95
CA ALA A 240 11.14 15.48 1.34
C ALA A 240 11.72 16.50 2.33
N MET A 241 13.03 16.66 2.29
CA MET A 241 13.79 17.66 3.04
C MET A 241 13.31 19.09 2.73
N ALA A 242 13.18 19.91 3.76
CA ALA A 242 12.87 21.34 3.63
C ALA A 242 14.08 22.14 3.07
N THR A 243 13.78 23.14 2.23
CA THR A 243 14.72 24.10 1.64
C THR A 243 14.02 25.44 1.50
N GLY A 244 14.67 26.56 1.81
CA GLY A 244 14.00 27.86 1.87
C GLY A 244 13.17 28.03 3.14
N GLU A 245 12.00 28.68 3.05
CA GLU A 245 11.14 28.94 4.21
C GLU A 245 10.14 27.80 4.50
N LEU A 246 9.93 27.51 5.78
CA LEU A 246 8.84 26.65 6.27
C LEU A 246 8.29 27.23 7.59
N VAL A 247 6.97 27.40 7.69
CA VAL A 247 6.30 27.75 8.95
C VAL A 247 5.66 26.52 9.58
N MET A 248 5.95 26.26 10.86
CA MET A 248 5.39 25.15 11.64
C MET A 248 5.50 25.45 13.14
N ASN A 249 4.55 24.96 13.95
CA ASN A 249 4.57 25.13 15.42
C ASN A 249 4.78 26.59 15.85
N ASP A 250 4.00 27.51 15.26
CA ASP A 250 4.05 28.96 15.46
C ASP A 250 5.44 29.62 15.23
N ALA A 251 6.32 29.00 14.44
CA ALA A 251 7.63 29.55 14.11
C ALA A 251 7.99 29.38 12.63
N ARG A 252 8.69 30.38 12.08
CA ARG A 252 9.30 30.38 10.75
C ARG A 252 10.72 29.82 10.84
N TYR A 253 11.00 28.79 10.06
CA TYR A 253 12.31 28.17 9.92
C TYR A 253 12.83 28.49 8.52
N ILE A 254 14.08 28.96 8.43
CA ILE A 254 14.75 29.29 7.17
C ILE A 254 15.88 28.28 6.99
N PHE A 255 15.81 27.50 5.91
CA PHE A 255 16.77 26.48 5.51
C PHE A 255 17.56 26.95 4.28
N SER A 256 18.82 26.49 4.15
CA SER A 256 19.60 26.66 2.92
C SER A 256 19.00 25.87 1.74
N ASP A 257 19.51 26.12 0.53
CA ASP A 257 19.26 25.29 -0.66
C ASP A 257 19.79 23.85 -0.48
N SER A 258 20.74 23.64 0.43
CA SER A 258 21.24 22.33 0.87
C SER A 258 20.45 21.73 2.04
N GLY A 259 19.51 22.48 2.64
CA GLY A 259 18.56 22.01 3.66
C GLY A 259 18.98 22.14 5.12
N GLU A 260 20.13 22.73 5.43
CA GLU A 260 20.50 23.02 6.82
C GLU A 260 19.71 24.22 7.36
N LEU A 261 19.17 24.10 8.58
CA LEU A 261 18.59 25.22 9.31
C LEU A 261 19.60 26.37 9.46
N LYS A 262 19.16 27.57 9.09
CA LYS A 262 19.92 28.84 9.19
C LYS A 262 19.39 29.73 10.31
N GLU A 263 18.07 29.83 10.42
CA GLU A 263 17.39 30.72 11.37
C GLU A 263 16.03 30.12 11.80
N LYS A 264 15.65 30.35 13.06
CA LYS A 264 14.28 30.18 13.56
C LYS A 264 13.79 31.52 14.10
N LYS A 265 12.69 32.04 13.56
CA LYS A 265 11.96 33.20 14.08
C LYS A 265 10.63 32.71 14.67
N ASP A 266 10.42 32.92 15.97
CA ASP A 266 9.11 32.72 16.59
C ASP A 266 8.10 33.75 16.03
N LEU A 267 6.91 33.30 15.67
CA LEU A 267 5.85 34.11 15.10
C LEU A 267 4.70 34.32 16.11
N ASN A 268 3.88 35.34 15.86
CA ASN A 268 2.64 35.59 16.62
C ASN A 268 1.42 35.34 15.71
N VAL A 269 1.32 34.09 15.25
CA VAL A 269 0.33 33.58 14.29
C VAL A 269 -0.68 32.65 14.96
N GLY A 270 -1.58 32.05 14.18
CA GLY A 270 -2.61 31.15 14.72
C GLY A 270 -3.65 31.91 15.55
N TRP A 271 -4.09 31.32 16.66
CA TRP A 271 -5.20 31.80 17.49
C TRP A 271 -4.73 32.74 18.61
N VAL A 272 -4.49 34.01 18.24
CA VAL A 272 -3.88 35.01 19.11
C VAL A 272 -4.94 35.78 19.92
N HIS A 273 -4.68 35.97 21.22
CA HIS A 273 -5.48 36.86 22.07
C HIS A 273 -4.76 38.22 22.26
N ARG A 274 -5.44 39.33 21.96
CA ARG A 274 -4.93 40.70 22.13
C ARG A 274 -6.01 41.58 22.77
N ASN A 275 -5.67 42.30 23.83
CA ASN A 275 -6.58 43.23 24.54
C ASN A 275 -7.96 42.63 24.91
N GLY A 276 -7.98 41.37 25.35
CA GLY A 276 -9.22 40.66 25.73
C GLY A 276 -10.07 40.15 24.55
N ARG A 277 -9.60 40.29 23.31
CA ARG A 277 -10.25 39.80 22.08
C ARG A 277 -9.41 38.70 21.43
N ARG A 278 -10.04 37.81 20.66
CA ARG A 278 -9.40 36.69 19.96
C ARG A 278 -9.39 36.97 18.45
N TYR A 279 -8.27 36.69 17.80
CA TYR A 279 -8.04 36.87 16.37
C TYR A 279 -7.42 35.61 15.78
N PHE A 280 -7.50 35.46 14.45
CA PHE A 280 -6.70 34.48 13.72
C PHE A 280 -5.71 35.19 12.80
N PHE A 281 -4.46 34.78 12.86
CA PHE A 281 -3.39 35.27 11.99
C PHE A 281 -2.82 34.11 11.17
N ASN A 282 -2.72 34.28 9.86
CA ASN A 282 -2.12 33.27 8.98
C ASN A 282 -0.59 33.26 9.12
N HIS A 283 0.11 32.32 8.46
CA HIS A 283 1.57 32.21 8.59
C HIS A 283 2.37 33.38 7.98
N ARG A 284 1.71 34.23 7.17
CA ARG A 284 2.28 35.51 6.69
C ARG A 284 2.16 36.65 7.70
N GLU A 285 1.66 36.37 8.91
CA GLU A 285 1.40 37.35 9.96
C GLU A 285 0.23 38.30 9.61
N GLU A 286 -0.63 37.92 8.66
CA GLU A 286 -1.82 38.66 8.20
C GLU A 286 -3.07 38.23 8.99
N GLN A 287 -3.93 39.19 9.39
CA GLN A 287 -5.18 38.88 10.09
C GLN A 287 -6.25 38.35 9.12
N VAL A 288 -6.87 37.22 9.45
CA VAL A 288 -8.06 36.72 8.77
C VAL A 288 -9.30 37.17 9.55
N GLY A 289 -10.28 37.76 8.86
CA GLY A 289 -11.52 38.21 9.49
C GLY A 289 -11.34 39.34 10.50
N THR A 290 -12.15 39.33 11.55
CA THR A 290 -12.21 40.35 12.62
C THR A 290 -11.91 39.73 13.99
N ASP A 291 -12.33 40.37 15.08
CA ASP A 291 -12.36 39.75 16.42
C ASP A 291 -13.56 38.80 16.63
N GLN A 292 -14.43 38.66 15.64
CA GLN A 292 -15.58 37.73 15.66
C GLN A 292 -15.26 36.37 15.00
N VAL A 293 -13.98 36.09 14.72
CA VAL A 293 -13.58 34.81 14.11
C VAL A 293 -13.89 33.62 15.01
N LYS A 294 -14.36 32.54 14.40
CA LYS A 294 -14.75 31.30 15.08
C LYS A 294 -13.79 30.18 14.70
N LYS A 295 -13.26 29.46 15.70
CA LYS A 295 -12.50 28.22 15.52
C LYS A 295 -13.49 27.09 15.34
N VAL A 296 -13.51 26.49 14.16
CA VAL A 296 -14.37 25.35 13.86
C VAL A 296 -13.49 24.16 13.57
N ILE A 297 -13.82 23.01 14.15
CA ILE A 297 -13.15 21.75 13.88
C ILE A 297 -14.06 20.86 13.06
N ASP A 298 -13.51 19.94 12.29
CA ASP A 298 -14.28 18.87 11.66
C ASP A 298 -13.82 17.48 12.13
N VAL A 299 -14.78 16.55 12.23
CA VAL A 299 -14.58 15.25 12.91
C VAL A 299 -15.31 14.10 12.22
N SER A 300 -14.71 12.92 12.35
CA SER A 300 -15.20 11.63 11.85
C SER A 300 -14.78 10.48 12.78
N GLU A 301 -15.16 9.24 12.47
CA GLU A 301 -14.62 8.04 13.13
C GLU A 301 -13.07 7.96 13.10
N HIS A 302 -12.39 8.67 12.19
CA HIS A 302 -10.93 8.64 12.05
C HIS A 302 -10.21 9.35 13.20
N ASN A 303 -10.85 10.32 13.86
CA ASN A 303 -10.35 10.92 15.10
C ASN A 303 -10.63 10.01 16.33
N GLY A 304 -11.38 8.92 16.12
CA GLY A 304 -11.84 8.00 17.16
C GLY A 304 -12.91 8.61 18.07
N ARG A 305 -13.32 7.82 19.07
CA ARG A 305 -14.36 8.23 20.01
C ARG A 305 -13.90 9.33 20.97
N ILE A 306 -14.43 10.54 20.78
CA ILE A 306 -14.16 11.72 21.62
C ILE A 306 -14.92 11.57 22.95
N SER A 307 -14.20 11.21 24.02
CA SER A 307 -14.81 10.81 25.30
C SER A 307 -15.29 11.98 26.18
N ASP A 308 -14.83 13.19 25.92
CA ASP A 308 -15.23 14.40 26.66
C ASP A 308 -15.32 15.59 25.70
N TRP A 309 -16.50 15.72 25.07
CA TRP A 309 -16.81 16.81 24.16
C TRP A 309 -16.77 18.19 24.83
N LYS A 310 -17.09 18.30 26.13
CA LYS A 310 -17.09 19.59 26.82
C LYS A 310 -15.66 20.09 27.05
N LYS A 311 -14.75 19.18 27.43
CA LYS A 311 -13.32 19.46 27.50
C LYS A 311 -12.75 19.86 26.14
N VAL A 312 -13.10 19.17 25.05
CA VAL A 312 -12.64 19.53 23.70
C VAL A 312 -13.03 20.96 23.32
N ILE A 313 -14.23 21.40 23.65
CA ILE A 313 -14.68 22.77 23.42
C ILE A 313 -13.93 23.78 24.29
N ASP A 314 -13.88 23.56 25.62
CA ASP A 314 -13.39 24.54 26.58
C ASP A 314 -11.85 24.67 26.58
N ASP A 315 -11.11 23.56 26.62
CA ASP A 315 -9.65 23.55 26.76
C ASP A 315 -8.90 24.13 25.53
N ASN A 316 -9.58 24.19 24.38
CA ASN A 316 -9.04 24.56 23.07
C ASN A 316 -9.69 25.82 22.47
N GLY A 317 -10.81 26.30 23.06
CA GLY A 317 -11.57 27.45 22.56
C GLY A 317 -12.15 27.22 21.17
N VAL A 318 -12.94 26.16 21.01
CA VAL A 318 -13.64 25.79 19.77
C VAL A 318 -15.08 26.32 19.81
N ASP A 319 -15.52 26.97 18.74
CA ASP A 319 -16.82 27.65 18.64
C ASP A 319 -17.89 26.82 17.90
N GLY A 320 -17.47 25.78 17.17
CA GLY A 320 -18.37 24.85 16.52
C GLY A 320 -17.67 23.64 15.90
N VAL A 321 -18.48 22.68 15.43
CA VAL A 321 -18.02 21.39 14.89
C VAL A 321 -18.71 21.09 13.56
N ILE A 322 -18.02 20.59 12.54
CA ILE A 322 -18.66 19.95 11.38
C ILE A 322 -18.50 18.42 11.49
N VAL A 323 -19.59 17.69 11.65
CA VAL A 323 -19.56 16.22 11.90
C VAL A 323 -19.75 15.45 10.60
N ARG A 324 -18.91 14.44 10.32
CA ARG A 324 -19.10 13.58 9.16
C ARG A 324 -20.33 12.69 9.32
N LEU A 325 -21.25 12.77 8.37
CA LEU A 325 -22.38 11.85 8.21
C LEU A 325 -21.92 10.46 7.77
N GLY A 326 -20.85 10.44 6.99
CA GLY A 326 -20.23 9.26 6.40
C GLY A 326 -19.74 9.60 4.99
N TYR A 327 -19.95 8.66 4.08
CA TYR A 327 -19.75 8.85 2.64
C TYR A 327 -20.90 8.18 1.87
N SER A 328 -20.97 8.34 0.54
CA SER A 328 -22.04 7.75 -0.29
C SER A 328 -22.29 6.28 0.03
N GLY A 329 -23.49 5.97 0.51
CA GLY A 329 -23.96 4.63 0.88
C GLY A 329 -23.51 4.10 2.25
N VAL A 330 -22.72 4.84 3.04
CA VAL A 330 -22.18 4.39 4.34
C VAL A 330 -22.24 5.49 5.41
N GLU A 331 -22.75 5.15 6.59
CA GLU A 331 -22.78 6.01 7.78
C GLU A 331 -21.45 5.96 8.55
N ASP A 332 -21.01 7.12 9.09
CA ASP A 332 -19.82 7.21 9.95
C ASP A 332 -20.05 6.54 11.32
N LYS A 333 -19.08 5.74 11.79
CA LYS A 333 -19.24 4.90 13.00
C LYS A 333 -19.42 5.69 14.30
N GLU A 334 -18.94 6.94 14.38
CA GLU A 334 -19.07 7.76 15.60
C GLU A 334 -20.19 8.82 15.47
N LEU A 335 -20.83 8.98 14.30
CA LEU A 335 -21.91 9.96 14.05
C LEU A 335 -22.98 9.94 15.16
N ALA A 336 -23.52 8.75 15.46
CA ALA A 336 -24.60 8.59 16.43
C ALA A 336 -24.22 9.12 17.83
N TYR A 337 -22.98 8.93 18.25
CA TYR A 337 -22.48 9.37 19.56
C TYR A 337 -22.08 10.84 19.56
N ASN A 338 -21.41 11.31 18.50
CA ASN A 338 -21.05 12.71 18.34
C ASN A 338 -22.31 13.60 18.34
N ILE A 339 -23.32 13.25 17.56
CA ILE A 339 -24.59 14.00 17.51
C ILE A 339 -25.35 13.93 18.83
N GLN A 340 -25.33 12.78 19.52
CA GLN A 340 -25.92 12.66 20.86
C GLN A 340 -25.27 13.65 21.85
N GLU A 341 -23.95 13.72 21.89
CA GLU A 341 -23.23 14.55 22.85
C GLU A 341 -23.26 16.04 22.50
N LEU A 342 -23.16 16.41 21.22
CA LEU A 342 -23.26 17.80 20.76
C LEU A 342 -24.67 18.36 21.05
N ASN A 343 -25.73 17.59 20.76
CA ASN A 343 -27.11 17.94 21.15
C ASN A 343 -27.26 18.04 22.68
N ARG A 344 -26.70 17.10 23.45
CA ARG A 344 -26.78 17.08 24.92
C ARG A 344 -26.08 18.27 25.58
N LEU A 345 -25.00 18.76 24.97
CA LEU A 345 -24.18 19.87 25.48
C LEU A 345 -24.57 21.23 24.89
N GLY A 346 -25.44 21.28 23.88
CA GLY A 346 -25.81 22.52 23.19
C GLY A 346 -24.67 23.13 22.36
N ILE A 347 -23.72 22.32 21.91
CA ILE A 347 -22.55 22.77 21.13
C ILE A 347 -23.02 23.10 19.70
N PRO A 348 -22.67 24.26 19.12
CA PRO A 348 -23.02 24.57 17.73
C PRO A 348 -22.36 23.60 16.75
N TYR A 349 -23.12 23.00 15.84
CA TYR A 349 -22.55 22.11 14.82
C TYR A 349 -23.23 22.19 13.46
N GLY A 350 -22.50 21.73 12.44
CA GLY A 350 -22.95 21.44 11.08
C GLY A 350 -22.56 20.00 10.73
N VAL A 351 -22.78 19.59 9.49
CA VAL A 351 -22.47 18.21 9.05
C VAL A 351 -21.94 18.16 7.62
N TYR A 352 -21.19 17.11 7.28
CA TYR A 352 -20.71 16.88 5.91
C TYR A 352 -20.88 15.44 5.42
N LEU A 353 -21.08 15.26 4.11
CA LEU A 353 -21.08 13.95 3.44
C LEU A 353 -20.04 13.97 2.31
N TYR A 354 -19.05 13.06 2.39
CA TYR A 354 -18.06 12.84 1.34
C TYR A 354 -18.69 12.09 0.17
N THR A 355 -18.69 12.67 -1.04
CA THR A 355 -19.36 12.05 -2.20
C THR A 355 -18.44 11.13 -3.02
N TYR A 356 -18.99 9.98 -3.41
CA TYR A 356 -18.49 9.09 -4.46
C TYR A 356 -19.35 9.16 -5.74
N ALA A 357 -20.12 10.24 -5.94
CA ALA A 357 -21.01 10.38 -7.09
C ALA A 357 -20.26 10.42 -8.43
N GLU A 358 -20.78 9.65 -9.39
CA GLU A 358 -20.40 9.67 -10.81
C GLU A 358 -21.44 10.41 -11.66
N ASN A 359 -22.69 10.49 -11.20
CA ASN A 359 -23.81 11.08 -11.94
C ASN A 359 -24.92 11.64 -11.02
N GLU A 360 -25.96 12.24 -11.64
CA GLU A 360 -27.10 12.83 -10.93
C GLU A 360 -27.89 11.84 -10.06
N THR A 361 -28.00 10.57 -10.45
CA THR A 361 -28.69 9.55 -9.63
C THR A 361 -27.98 9.36 -8.30
N ASP A 362 -26.64 9.35 -8.31
CA ASP A 362 -25.83 9.20 -7.10
C ASP A 362 -25.96 10.43 -6.21
N ALA A 363 -25.96 11.63 -6.80
CA ALA A 363 -26.18 12.88 -6.08
C ALA A 363 -27.58 12.97 -5.42
N GLU A 364 -28.60 12.37 -6.05
CA GLU A 364 -29.93 12.26 -5.46
C GLU A 364 -29.96 11.24 -4.30
N ASN A 365 -29.24 10.12 -4.44
CA ASN A 365 -29.06 9.14 -3.37
C ASN A 365 -28.28 9.71 -2.17
N ASP A 366 -27.20 10.46 -2.41
CA ASP A 366 -26.43 11.18 -1.38
C ASP A 366 -27.31 12.18 -0.63
N ALA A 367 -28.15 12.95 -1.33
CA ALA A 367 -29.10 13.85 -0.70
C ALA A 367 -30.12 13.09 0.16
N ASN A 368 -30.66 11.97 -0.35
CA ASN A 368 -31.60 11.13 0.40
C ASN A 368 -30.97 10.51 1.65
N GLN A 369 -29.73 10.03 1.59
CA GLN A 369 -28.95 9.56 2.74
C GLN A 369 -28.77 10.68 3.78
N THR A 370 -28.36 11.87 3.36
CA THR A 370 -28.24 13.04 4.24
C THR A 370 -29.58 13.36 4.92
N ILE A 371 -30.68 13.39 4.16
CA ILE A 371 -32.04 13.66 4.68
C ILE A 371 -32.47 12.58 5.70
N GLU A 372 -32.16 11.31 5.47
CA GLU A 372 -32.45 10.23 6.42
C GLU A 372 -31.68 10.43 7.73
N LEU A 373 -30.35 10.61 7.66
CA LEU A 373 -29.49 10.74 8.84
C LEU A 373 -29.87 11.96 9.70
N LEU A 374 -30.13 13.10 9.08
CA LEU A 374 -30.59 14.33 9.75
C LEU A 374 -31.85 14.10 10.59
N LYS A 375 -32.81 13.33 10.06
CA LYS A 375 -34.07 12.98 10.72
C LYS A 375 -33.86 11.90 11.80
N LYS A 376 -33.11 10.85 11.46
CA LYS A 376 -32.77 9.71 12.33
C LYS A 376 -32.16 10.15 13.66
N TYR A 377 -31.21 11.09 13.61
CA TYR A 377 -30.52 11.61 14.79
C TYR A 377 -31.02 12.98 15.29
N LYS A 378 -32.14 13.48 14.74
CA LYS A 378 -32.81 14.73 15.15
C LYS A 378 -31.84 15.92 15.23
N MET A 379 -31.11 16.15 14.15
CA MET A 379 -29.99 17.08 14.17
C MET A 379 -30.42 18.55 14.24
N ASN A 380 -29.81 19.33 15.14
CA ASN A 380 -30.07 20.76 15.33
C ASN A 380 -28.89 21.59 14.77
N LEU A 381 -28.92 21.85 13.46
CA LEU A 381 -27.79 22.44 12.75
C LEU A 381 -27.68 23.96 12.98
N SER A 382 -26.53 24.37 13.49
CA SER A 382 -26.11 25.78 13.61
C SER A 382 -25.20 26.21 12.45
N TYR A 383 -24.44 25.28 11.88
CA TYR A 383 -23.62 25.46 10.67
C TYR A 383 -24.27 24.73 9.47
N PRO A 384 -23.82 24.99 8.22
CA PRO A 384 -24.41 24.36 7.03
C PRO A 384 -24.29 22.84 6.97
N ILE A 385 -25.09 22.26 6.07
CA ILE A 385 -24.88 20.93 5.52
C ILE A 385 -23.90 21.05 4.36
N TYR A 386 -22.77 20.37 4.45
CA TYR A 386 -21.73 20.37 3.42
C TYR A 386 -21.81 19.13 2.54
N TYR A 387 -21.81 19.37 1.23
CA TYR A 387 -21.45 18.37 0.24
C TYR A 387 -19.94 18.46 0.03
N ASP A 388 -19.22 17.43 0.44
CA ASP A 388 -17.76 17.38 0.42
C ASP A 388 -17.31 16.73 -0.90
N VAL A 389 -16.69 17.54 -1.76
CA VAL A 389 -16.40 17.21 -3.15
C VAL A 389 -14.90 17.18 -3.40
N GLU A 390 -14.36 15.97 -3.50
CA GLU A 390 -12.94 15.70 -3.77
C GLU A 390 -12.70 14.97 -5.10
N ASN A 391 -11.42 14.87 -5.48
CA ASN A 391 -10.98 13.97 -6.56
C ASN A 391 -10.92 12.52 -6.05
N TRP A 392 -12.07 11.96 -5.71
CA TRP A 392 -12.18 10.61 -5.13
C TRP A 392 -11.66 9.51 -6.06
N GLU A 393 -11.09 8.46 -5.47
CA GLU A 393 -10.75 7.18 -6.12
C GLU A 393 -11.15 6.04 -5.16
N TYR A 394 -11.68 4.93 -5.68
CA TYR A 394 -11.97 3.77 -4.84
C TYR A 394 -10.67 3.11 -4.36
N VAL A 395 -10.68 2.51 -3.16
CA VAL A 395 -9.50 1.81 -2.58
C VAL A 395 -8.95 0.69 -3.49
N ASN A 396 -9.83 0.05 -4.28
CA ASN A 396 -9.46 -0.97 -5.27
C ASN A 396 -9.13 -0.40 -6.67
N LYS A 397 -9.19 0.93 -6.85
CA LYS A 397 -8.96 1.69 -8.08
C LYS A 397 -9.85 1.33 -9.28
N THR A 398 -10.99 0.68 -9.08
CA THR A 398 -11.91 0.34 -10.20
C THR A 398 -12.79 1.50 -10.66
N LYS A 399 -12.91 2.56 -9.84
CA LYS A 399 -13.68 3.78 -10.11
C LYS A 399 -12.96 5.00 -9.55
N ARG A 400 -13.19 6.17 -10.15
CA ARG A 400 -12.68 7.48 -9.73
C ARG A 400 -13.62 8.60 -10.19
N ALA A 401 -13.52 9.76 -9.54
CA ALA A 401 -14.27 10.97 -9.83
C ALA A 401 -14.33 11.30 -11.34
N PRO A 402 -15.50 11.73 -11.86
CA PRO A 402 -15.60 12.34 -13.19
C PRO A 402 -14.57 13.46 -13.36
N SER A 403 -13.91 13.52 -14.50
CA SER A 403 -12.81 14.45 -14.74
C SER A 403 -13.23 15.83 -15.25
N ASP A 404 -14.44 15.95 -15.80
CA ASP A 404 -14.94 17.15 -16.45
C ASP A 404 -15.86 18.00 -15.55
N THR A 405 -15.87 19.31 -15.79
CA THR A 405 -16.67 20.27 -15.02
C THR A 405 -18.18 20.12 -15.24
N GLY A 406 -18.63 19.76 -16.45
CA GLY A 406 -20.05 19.68 -16.80
C GLY A 406 -20.80 18.60 -16.02
N THR A 407 -20.16 17.45 -15.79
CA THR A 407 -20.68 16.39 -14.93
C THR A 407 -20.78 16.85 -13.47
N TRP A 408 -19.77 17.55 -12.95
CA TRP A 408 -19.82 18.09 -11.57
C TRP A 408 -20.85 19.21 -11.37
N VAL A 409 -21.09 20.07 -12.37
CA VAL A 409 -22.17 21.05 -12.35
C VAL A 409 -23.53 20.37 -12.15
N LYS A 410 -23.76 19.22 -12.82
CA LYS A 410 -24.99 18.44 -12.68
C LYS A 410 -25.10 17.76 -11.32
N ILE A 411 -24.06 17.02 -10.91
CA ILE A 411 -23.99 16.33 -9.61
C ILE A 411 -24.30 17.30 -8.46
N ILE A 412 -23.59 18.43 -8.40
CA ILE A 412 -23.72 19.39 -7.29
C ILE A 412 -25.09 20.06 -7.31
N ASN A 413 -25.57 20.54 -8.47
CA ASN A 413 -26.89 21.19 -8.53
C ASN A 413 -28.05 20.22 -8.28
N LYS A 414 -27.92 18.93 -8.63
CA LYS A 414 -28.88 17.90 -8.26
C LYS A 414 -28.96 17.73 -6.74
N TYR A 415 -27.83 17.50 -6.06
CA TYR A 415 -27.79 17.41 -4.59
C TYR A 415 -28.42 18.64 -3.93
N MET A 416 -28.00 19.85 -4.34
CA MET A 416 -28.54 21.12 -3.83
C MET A 416 -30.05 21.26 -4.06
N THR A 417 -30.56 20.77 -5.19
CA THR A 417 -31.99 20.82 -5.53
C THR A 417 -32.80 19.85 -4.67
N THR A 418 -32.37 18.60 -4.55
CA THR A 418 -33.06 17.57 -3.73
C THR A 418 -33.09 17.98 -2.26
N MET A 419 -31.96 18.45 -1.71
CA MET A 419 -31.90 18.96 -0.34
C MET A 419 -32.85 20.15 -0.11
N ARG A 420 -32.90 21.10 -1.05
CA ARG A 420 -33.80 22.27 -0.99
C ARG A 420 -35.27 21.88 -1.08
N GLN A 421 -35.62 20.92 -1.94
CA GLN A 421 -36.98 20.38 -2.05
C GLN A 421 -37.43 19.66 -0.77
N ALA A 422 -36.49 19.01 -0.05
CA ALA A 422 -36.72 18.43 1.26
C ALA A 422 -36.76 19.46 2.43
N GLY A 423 -36.66 20.76 2.13
CA GLY A 423 -36.76 21.86 3.09
C GLY A 423 -35.42 22.39 3.62
N TYR A 424 -34.29 21.77 3.29
CA TYR A 424 -32.97 22.16 3.79
C TYR A 424 -32.37 23.25 2.90
N GLN A 425 -32.41 24.50 3.37
CA GLN A 425 -31.91 25.66 2.63
C GLN A 425 -30.43 25.98 2.93
N ASN A 426 -29.95 25.69 4.14
CA ASN A 426 -28.57 25.96 4.53
C ASN A 426 -27.61 24.83 4.10
N VAL A 427 -27.45 24.66 2.78
CA VAL A 427 -26.58 23.66 2.16
C VAL A 427 -25.48 24.36 1.38
N LYS A 428 -24.26 23.81 1.39
CA LYS A 428 -23.04 24.38 0.82
C LYS A 428 -22.11 23.29 0.28
N VAL A 429 -21.13 23.67 -0.52
CA VAL A 429 -20.03 22.81 -0.98
C VAL A 429 -18.78 23.10 -0.15
N TYR A 430 -18.09 22.03 0.22
CA TYR A 430 -16.69 22.07 0.64
C TYR A 430 -15.81 21.37 -0.42
N SER A 431 -14.61 21.90 -0.63
CA SER A 431 -13.59 21.31 -1.49
C SER A 431 -12.22 21.98 -1.26
N TYR A 432 -11.15 21.42 -1.81
CA TYR A 432 -9.80 21.99 -1.73
C TYR A 432 -9.50 22.98 -2.87
N ARG A 433 -8.71 24.02 -2.56
CA ARG A 433 -8.40 25.17 -3.44
C ARG A 433 -8.00 24.79 -4.86
N GLN A 434 -7.15 23.78 -5.05
CA GLN A 434 -6.70 23.36 -6.38
C GLN A 434 -7.84 22.82 -7.25
N LEU A 435 -8.81 22.09 -6.68
CA LEU A 435 -9.95 21.55 -7.41
C LEU A 435 -10.94 22.67 -7.76
N LEU A 436 -11.14 23.62 -6.84
CA LEU A 436 -11.92 24.85 -7.03
C LEU A 436 -11.33 25.80 -8.10
N GLN A 437 -10.01 25.82 -8.25
CA GLN A 437 -9.33 26.56 -9.33
C GLN A 437 -9.37 25.84 -10.69
N THR A 438 -9.65 24.53 -10.70
CA THR A 438 -9.62 23.68 -11.90
C THR A 438 -10.99 23.06 -12.21
N ARG A 439 -11.23 21.80 -11.80
CA ARG A 439 -12.42 21.02 -12.21
C ARG A 439 -13.75 21.65 -11.75
N LEU A 440 -13.77 22.29 -10.59
CA LEU A 440 -14.97 22.89 -9.98
C LEU A 440 -15.09 24.40 -10.26
N ASN A 441 -14.24 24.95 -11.13
CA ASN A 441 -14.20 26.36 -11.47
C ASN A 441 -15.35 26.73 -12.43
N HIS A 442 -16.58 26.77 -11.90
CA HIS A 442 -17.79 27.12 -12.64
C HIS A 442 -18.74 27.94 -11.77
N PRO A 443 -19.37 29.02 -12.26
CA PRO A 443 -20.27 29.87 -11.47
C PRO A 443 -21.34 29.08 -10.73
N ASP A 444 -21.99 28.13 -11.41
CA ASP A 444 -23.07 27.32 -10.83
C ASP A 444 -22.63 26.37 -9.71
N ILE A 445 -21.32 26.09 -9.58
CA ILE A 445 -20.73 25.34 -8.45
C ILE A 445 -20.28 26.34 -7.39
N LEU A 446 -19.48 27.33 -7.78
CA LEU A 446 -18.83 28.28 -6.89
C LEU A 446 -19.82 29.12 -6.07
N GLN A 447 -21.03 29.39 -6.57
CA GLN A 447 -22.10 30.02 -5.79
C GLN A 447 -22.48 29.27 -4.49
N HIS A 448 -22.22 27.96 -4.43
CA HIS A 448 -22.49 27.12 -3.26
C HIS A 448 -21.26 26.94 -2.35
N VAL A 449 -20.06 27.37 -2.77
CA VAL A 449 -18.80 27.13 -2.06
C VAL A 449 -18.52 28.24 -1.04
N ASN A 450 -18.59 27.89 0.25
CA ASN A 450 -18.15 28.78 1.33
C ASN A 450 -17.29 28.09 2.41
N TRP A 451 -16.82 26.87 2.19
CA TRP A 451 -15.80 26.24 3.03
C TRP A 451 -14.71 25.65 2.13
N VAL A 452 -13.45 25.99 2.39
CA VAL A 452 -12.32 25.69 1.48
C VAL A 452 -11.13 25.15 2.25
N ALA A 453 -10.57 24.02 1.81
CA ALA A 453 -9.29 23.53 2.28
C ALA A 453 -8.11 24.13 1.50
N ALA A 454 -7.15 24.68 2.24
CA ALA A 454 -5.84 25.05 1.73
C ALA A 454 -4.84 25.06 2.90
N TYR A 455 -4.04 24.00 3.02
CA TYR A 455 -3.01 23.87 4.07
C TYR A 455 -1.75 24.66 3.65
N THR A 456 -1.89 25.98 3.57
CA THR A 456 -0.91 26.92 3.02
C THR A 456 -0.84 28.20 3.85
N ASP A 457 0.23 28.98 3.70
CA ASP A 457 0.50 30.14 4.58
C ASP A 457 -0.57 31.25 4.53
N ALA A 458 -1.35 31.27 3.45
CA ALA A 458 -2.59 32.02 3.28
C ALA A 458 -3.53 31.23 2.35
N LEU A 459 -4.83 31.58 2.34
CA LEU A 459 -5.81 30.98 1.44
C LEU A 459 -5.56 31.35 -0.05
N ASP A 460 -5.12 32.58 -0.35
CA ASP A 460 -4.84 33.08 -1.71
C ASP A 460 -5.90 32.69 -2.77
N TRP A 461 -7.17 32.76 -2.41
CA TRP A 461 -8.29 32.41 -3.27
C TRP A 461 -9.48 33.31 -2.99
N ASN A 462 -10.18 33.72 -4.06
CA ASN A 462 -11.34 34.60 -4.00
C ASN A 462 -12.48 33.98 -4.80
N ASN A 463 -13.70 34.04 -4.25
CA ASN A 463 -14.90 33.51 -4.89
C ASN A 463 -15.83 34.68 -5.27
N PRO A 464 -15.87 35.11 -6.55
CA PRO A 464 -16.77 36.18 -6.97
C PRO A 464 -18.25 35.75 -7.02
N HIS A 465 -18.56 34.47 -6.80
CA HIS A 465 -19.91 33.92 -6.87
C HIS A 465 -20.57 33.69 -5.50
N TYR A 466 -19.82 33.82 -4.40
CA TYR A 466 -20.34 33.69 -3.03
C TYR A 466 -20.01 34.92 -2.19
N SER A 467 -20.99 35.41 -1.43
CA SER A 467 -20.81 36.46 -0.42
C SER A 467 -21.57 36.08 0.85
N GLY A 468 -20.92 36.25 2.01
CA GLY A 468 -21.41 35.80 3.31
C GLY A 468 -20.28 35.28 4.22
N GLU A 469 -20.67 34.61 5.30
CA GLU A 469 -19.76 33.92 6.22
C GLU A 469 -19.14 32.68 5.55
N LYS A 470 -17.84 32.45 5.71
CA LYS A 470 -17.08 31.37 5.06
C LYS A 470 -16.05 30.76 6.00
N GLY A 471 -15.72 29.49 5.79
CA GLY A 471 -14.64 28.77 6.46
C GLY A 471 -13.41 28.64 5.58
N TRP A 472 -12.22 28.81 6.15
CA TRP A 472 -10.96 28.33 5.59
C TRP A 472 -10.40 27.24 6.51
N GLN A 473 -10.36 25.99 6.04
CA GLN A 473 -9.65 24.90 6.69
C GLN A 473 -8.16 25.03 6.35
N TYR A 474 -7.39 25.45 7.35
CA TYR A 474 -5.99 25.84 7.20
C TYR A 474 -5.02 24.74 7.63
N THR A 475 -5.51 23.69 8.30
CA THR A 475 -4.70 22.56 8.77
C THR A 475 -5.50 21.27 8.89
N SER A 476 -4.81 20.14 8.68
CA SER A 476 -5.21 18.75 8.97
C SER A 476 -4.22 18.07 9.95
N SER A 477 -3.41 18.88 10.65
CA SER A 477 -2.27 18.44 11.46
C SER A 477 -2.26 18.96 12.90
N GLU A 478 -3.31 19.66 13.34
CA GLU A 478 -3.42 20.26 14.68
C GLU A 478 -3.61 19.21 15.79
N TYR A 479 -3.13 19.50 17.00
CA TYR A 479 -3.30 18.62 18.17
C TYR A 479 -4.15 19.27 19.27
N LEU A 480 -5.42 18.85 19.39
CA LEU A 480 -6.36 19.40 20.36
C LEU A 480 -6.52 18.52 21.61
N LYS A 481 -6.56 19.15 22.79
CA LYS A 481 -6.75 18.48 24.08
C LYS A 481 -8.09 17.77 24.11
N GLY A 482 -8.08 16.46 24.37
CA GLY A 482 -9.27 15.62 24.43
C GLY A 482 -9.57 14.80 23.16
N ILE A 483 -8.89 15.10 22.04
CA ILE A 483 -8.91 14.28 20.82
C ILE A 483 -7.61 13.46 20.74
N ARG A 484 -7.60 12.37 19.95
CA ARG A 484 -6.41 11.55 19.70
C ARG A 484 -5.96 11.71 18.24
N GLY A 485 -4.66 11.85 18.04
CA GLY A 485 -4.10 12.09 16.72
C GLY A 485 -4.30 13.54 16.27
N ARG A 486 -4.24 13.74 14.95
CA ARG A 486 -4.41 15.06 14.32
C ARG A 486 -5.89 15.43 14.18
N VAL A 487 -6.16 16.72 14.07
CA VAL A 487 -7.51 17.28 13.91
C VAL A 487 -7.50 18.32 12.80
N ASP A 488 -8.56 18.30 12.01
CA ASP A 488 -8.83 19.26 10.95
C ASP A 488 -9.46 20.53 11.55
N VAL A 489 -8.86 21.69 11.26
CA VAL A 489 -9.24 22.96 11.91
C VAL A 489 -9.35 24.09 10.90
N SER A 490 -10.39 24.91 11.11
CA SER A 490 -10.78 26.01 10.26
C SER A 490 -10.95 27.32 11.04
N VAL A 491 -10.73 28.43 10.34
CA VAL A 491 -11.18 29.77 10.74
C VAL A 491 -12.44 30.14 9.95
N TRP A 492 -13.50 30.55 10.66
CA TRP A 492 -14.74 31.06 10.07
C TRP A 492 -14.84 32.59 10.20
N TYR A 493 -15.16 33.28 9.09
CA TYR A 493 -15.07 34.74 8.90
C TYR A 493 -15.89 35.28 7.71
#